data_AF-A0A9E6DM44-F1
#
_entry.id   AF-A0A9E6DM44-F1
#
_cell.length_a   1.000
_cell.length_b   1.000
_cell.length_c   1.000
_cell.angle_alpha   90.00
_cell.angle_beta   90.00
_cell.angle_gamma   90.00
#
_symmetry.space_group_name_H-M   'P 1'
#
loop_
_entity.id
_entity.type
_entity.pdbx_description
1 polymer ?
#
loop_
_entity_poly.entity_id
_entity_poly.type
_entity_poly.pdbx_seq_one_letter_code
_entity_poly.pdbx_strand_id
1 'polypeptide(L)'
;MNDERAHDLELDDARKTYDFGGAVFDLGAPGDRDIVRFILSQALYGEATGVYCGKSLYAAHSLEAAKFYVRQARQELAHLEMFGEIFRELDMTPTAPHWGLKLLSSHNNYYPLKVLMEHAIGEGMVLHVFQDLLLATLPDNHPGVPSIKKKLRTICRDESEHVAWGEKEATRLLQESPWLRTPFQGVLEIQMSVIPYIVGSLRKRYPDHPVMNQAGDFLNHVQREVGEQAKRLGFAPATNGSRSFRAWCMASGTALFLRSQLARSESKLDKTYLSDLGFPDRP
;
A
#
# COMPACT_ATOMS: atom_id res chain seq x y z
N MET A 1 -11.99 12.31 38.78
CA MET A 1 -10.60 11.82 38.80
C MET A 1 -10.64 10.37 38.33
N ASN A 2 -10.69 10.17 37.01
CA ASN A 2 -10.40 8.92 36.35
C ASN A 2 -9.60 9.31 35.11
N ASP A 3 -8.43 8.68 35.04
CA ASP A 3 -7.25 9.05 34.29
C ASP A 3 -7.49 8.81 32.79
N GLU A 4 -7.72 9.87 32.01
CA GLU A 4 -7.58 9.87 30.55
C GLU A 4 -6.10 9.83 30.18
N ARG A 5 -5.37 8.82 30.68
CA ARG A 5 -4.04 8.49 30.17
C ARG A 5 -4.21 7.72 28.88
N ALA A 6 -4.04 8.45 27.79
CA ALA A 6 -3.36 8.03 26.57
C ALA A 6 -3.02 6.54 26.53
N HIS A 7 -3.93 5.74 25.97
CA HIS A 7 -3.53 4.56 25.23
C HIS A 7 -2.89 5.06 23.94
N ASP A 8 -1.63 5.48 24.03
CA ASP A 8 -0.74 5.42 22.89
C ASP A 8 -0.61 3.93 22.54
N LEU A 9 -1.41 3.53 21.56
CA LEU A 9 -1.44 2.19 21.02
C LEU A 9 -0.07 1.95 20.34
N GLU A 10 0.79 1.21 21.02
CA GLU A 10 1.97 0.58 20.43
C GLU A 10 1.51 -0.25 19.23
N LEU A 11 1.78 0.26 18.03
CA LEU A 11 1.78 -0.57 16.82
C LEU A 11 2.87 -1.61 17.04
N ASP A 12 2.52 -2.88 16.87
CA ASP A 12 3.34 -4.06 17.18
C ASP A 12 4.86 -3.82 16.98
N ASP A 13 5.60 -3.80 18.09
CA ASP A 13 7.02 -3.41 18.28
C ASP A 13 8.02 -4.36 17.56
N ALA A 14 7.54 -5.27 16.72
CA ALA A 14 8.35 -6.32 16.09
C ALA A 14 8.90 -5.93 14.70
N ARG A 15 8.32 -4.92 14.02
CA ARG A 15 8.79 -4.49 12.69
C ARG A 15 9.88 -3.43 12.84
N LYS A 16 11.03 -3.64 12.21
CA LYS A 16 12.09 -2.62 12.12
C LYS A 16 11.59 -1.49 11.23
N THR A 17 11.36 -0.32 11.81
CA THR A 17 11.00 0.89 11.06
C THR A 17 12.24 1.50 10.39
N TYR A 18 12.04 2.29 9.34
CA TYR A 18 13.12 3.07 8.73
C TYR A 18 13.27 4.42 9.43
N ASP A 19 14.50 4.76 9.84
CA ASP A 19 14.83 6.04 10.46
C ASP A 19 15.23 7.07 9.41
N PHE A 20 14.46 8.16 9.32
CA PHE A 20 14.73 9.30 8.44
C PHE A 20 15.72 10.32 9.05
N GLY A 21 16.36 10.01 10.18
CA GLY A 21 17.36 10.88 10.81
C GLY A 21 16.80 12.24 11.23
N GLY A 22 15.51 12.29 11.58
CA GLY A 22 14.79 13.53 11.91
C GLY A 22 14.43 14.42 10.70
N ALA A 23 14.62 13.94 9.46
CA ALA A 23 14.15 14.67 8.29
C ALA A 23 12.62 14.76 8.29
N VAL A 24 12.10 15.97 8.08
CA VAL A 24 10.66 16.25 8.02
C VAL A 24 10.32 17.04 6.77
N PHE A 25 9.06 16.95 6.34
CA PHE A 25 8.49 17.85 5.35
C PHE A 25 8.20 19.22 5.97
N ASP A 26 8.37 20.28 5.19
CA ASP A 26 7.88 21.63 5.49
C ASP A 26 6.55 21.89 4.77
N LEU A 27 5.43 21.74 5.46
CA LEU A 27 4.10 21.95 4.88
C LEU A 27 3.79 23.41 4.52
N GLY A 28 4.67 24.36 4.86
CA GLY A 28 4.65 25.74 4.36
C GLY A 28 5.33 25.91 3.00
N ALA A 29 6.22 24.99 2.61
CA ALA A 29 6.92 25.01 1.33
C ALA A 29 6.08 24.36 0.22
N PRO A 30 5.86 25.05 -0.93
CA PRO A 30 5.07 24.49 -2.03
C PRO A 30 5.60 23.15 -2.57
N GLY A 31 6.93 22.95 -2.56
CA GLY A 31 7.56 21.72 -3.05
C GLY A 31 7.22 20.50 -2.19
N ASP A 32 7.33 20.62 -0.87
CA ASP A 32 6.98 19.59 0.10
C ASP A 32 5.49 19.29 0.08
N ARG A 33 4.65 20.33 0.01
CA ARG A 33 3.20 20.19 -0.19
C ARG A 33 2.87 19.37 -1.44
N ASP A 34 3.59 19.59 -2.55
CA ASP A 34 3.41 18.82 -3.77
C ASP A 34 3.78 17.33 -3.60
N ILE A 35 4.86 17.03 -2.87
CA ILE A 35 5.28 15.65 -2.60
C ILE A 35 4.26 14.94 -1.71
N VAL A 36 3.87 15.56 -0.59
CA VAL A 36 2.88 15.01 0.33
C VAL A 36 1.54 14.83 -0.36
N ARG A 37 1.09 15.83 -1.13
CA ARG A 37 -0.11 15.75 -1.97
C ARG A 37 -0.03 14.57 -2.93
N PHE A 38 1.09 14.38 -3.61
CA PHE A 38 1.28 13.25 -4.52
C PHE A 38 1.08 11.92 -3.78
N ILE A 39 1.80 11.70 -2.66
CA ILE A 39 1.75 10.47 -1.87
C ILE A 39 0.33 10.17 -1.39
N LEU A 40 -0.31 11.16 -0.74
CA LEU A 40 -1.68 11.03 -0.23
C LEU A 40 -2.69 10.80 -1.35
N SER A 41 -2.46 11.35 -2.56
CA SER A 41 -3.35 11.12 -3.70
C SER A 41 -3.30 9.67 -4.18
N GLN A 42 -2.13 9.03 -4.09
CA GLN A 42 -1.98 7.62 -4.45
C GLN A 42 -2.64 6.72 -3.40
N ALA A 43 -2.48 7.05 -2.12
CA ALA A 43 -3.13 6.35 -1.03
C ALA A 43 -4.66 6.45 -1.12
N LEU A 44 -5.20 7.67 -1.27
CA LEU A 44 -6.63 7.90 -1.45
C LEU A 44 -7.21 7.13 -2.64
N TYR A 45 -6.50 7.10 -3.78
CA TYR A 45 -6.91 6.29 -4.92
C TYR A 45 -6.85 4.80 -4.60
N GLY A 46 -5.83 4.37 -3.86
CA GLY A 46 -5.70 3.03 -3.29
C GLY A 46 -6.95 2.62 -2.51
N GLU A 47 -7.39 3.41 -1.53
CA GLU A 47 -8.60 3.16 -0.75
C GLU A 47 -9.87 3.11 -1.62
N ALA A 48 -10.01 4.06 -2.57
CA ALA A 48 -11.17 4.13 -3.46
C ALA A 48 -11.29 2.86 -4.32
N THR A 49 -10.14 2.32 -4.72
CA THR A 49 -10.08 1.02 -5.36
C THR A 49 -10.35 -0.08 -4.32
N GLY A 50 -9.66 -0.07 -3.17
CA GLY A 50 -9.69 -1.06 -2.09
C GLY A 50 -11.07 -1.49 -1.62
N VAL A 51 -12.05 -0.57 -1.58
CA VAL A 51 -13.48 -0.86 -1.33
C VAL A 51 -14.03 -2.00 -2.20
N TYR A 52 -13.47 -2.20 -3.40
CA TYR A 52 -13.83 -3.28 -4.32
C TYR A 52 -13.55 -4.68 -3.76
N CYS A 53 -12.75 -4.80 -2.70
CA CYS A 53 -12.60 -6.03 -1.94
C CYS A 53 -13.95 -6.62 -1.48
N GLY A 54 -15.00 -5.80 -1.35
CA GLY A 54 -16.37 -6.27 -1.06
C GLY A 54 -16.93 -7.24 -2.11
N LYS A 55 -16.55 -7.13 -3.39
CA LYS A 55 -16.91 -8.14 -4.41
C LYS A 55 -16.28 -9.50 -4.12
N SER A 56 -15.15 -9.47 -3.39
CA SER A 56 -14.44 -10.58 -2.75
C SER A 56 -15.35 -11.61 -2.10
N LEU A 57 -16.41 -11.10 -1.46
CA LEU A 57 -17.36 -11.87 -0.68
C LEU A 57 -17.97 -13.04 -1.46
N TYR A 58 -18.30 -12.85 -2.74
CA TYR A 58 -18.92 -13.90 -3.56
C TYR A 58 -17.93 -14.97 -4.02
N ALA A 59 -16.63 -14.70 -3.95
CA ALA A 59 -15.56 -15.63 -4.26
C ALA A 59 -14.89 -16.17 -2.98
N ALA A 60 -15.41 -15.87 -1.79
CA ALA A 60 -14.84 -16.32 -0.54
C ALA A 60 -14.91 -17.86 -0.42
N HIS A 61 -13.77 -18.50 -0.15
CA HIS A 61 -13.68 -19.96 -0.04
C HIS A 61 -14.07 -20.49 1.36
N SER A 62 -14.34 -19.61 2.32
CA SER A 62 -14.73 -19.97 3.67
C SER A 62 -15.58 -18.88 4.33
N LEU A 63 -16.30 -19.23 5.39
CA LEU A 63 -17.03 -18.25 6.21
C LEU A 63 -16.07 -17.23 6.85
N GLU A 64 -14.84 -17.62 7.16
CA GLU A 64 -13.82 -16.71 7.69
C GLU A 64 -13.43 -15.66 6.64
N ALA A 65 -13.12 -16.09 5.41
CA ALA A 65 -12.81 -15.18 4.30
C ALA A 65 -13.99 -14.26 3.97
N ALA A 66 -15.23 -14.77 4.02
CA ALA A 66 -16.43 -13.98 3.82
C ALA A 66 -16.58 -12.87 4.89
N LYS A 67 -16.41 -13.23 6.16
CA LYS A 67 -16.43 -12.26 7.28
C LYS A 67 -15.33 -11.23 7.17
N PHE A 68 -14.13 -11.66 6.74
CA PHE A 68 -13.00 -10.77 6.49
C PHE A 68 -13.34 -9.73 5.42
N TYR A 69 -13.81 -10.14 4.24
CA TYR A 69 -14.12 -9.20 3.16
C TYR A 69 -15.23 -8.20 3.50
N VAL A 70 -16.23 -8.60 4.28
CA VAL A 70 -17.27 -7.66 4.76
C VAL A 70 -16.65 -6.61 5.69
N ARG A 71 -15.77 -7.04 6.60
CA ARG A 71 -15.10 -6.14 7.54
C ARG A 71 -14.15 -5.20 6.80
N GLN A 72 -13.28 -5.75 5.94
CA GLN A 72 -12.34 -4.96 5.15
C GLN A 72 -13.07 -3.93 4.29
N ALA A 73 -14.10 -4.32 3.54
CA ALA A 73 -14.83 -3.35 2.70
C ALA A 73 -15.40 -2.16 3.49
N ARG A 74 -15.79 -2.39 4.75
CA ARG A 74 -16.20 -1.31 5.65
C ARG A 74 -15.00 -0.47 6.13
N GLN A 75 -13.87 -1.09 6.43
CA GLN A 75 -12.63 -0.38 6.81
C GLN A 75 -12.15 0.51 5.68
N GLU A 76 -12.05 -0.01 4.45
CA GLU A 76 -11.66 0.71 3.23
C GLU A 76 -12.56 1.92 2.94
N LEU A 77 -13.88 1.79 3.16
CA LEU A 77 -14.81 2.93 3.06
C LEU A 77 -14.50 4.00 4.10
N ALA A 78 -14.21 3.60 5.33
CA ALA A 78 -13.85 4.54 6.39
C ALA A 78 -12.47 5.19 6.10
N HIS A 79 -11.52 4.45 5.56
CA HIS A 79 -10.20 4.97 5.17
C HIS A 79 -10.34 5.99 4.04
N LEU A 80 -11.17 5.70 3.04
CA LEU A 80 -11.49 6.63 1.95
C LEU A 80 -11.99 7.99 2.49
N GLU A 81 -12.93 7.95 3.44
CA GLU A 81 -13.44 9.15 4.12
C GLU A 81 -12.33 9.85 4.92
N MET A 82 -11.53 9.11 5.70
CA MET A 82 -10.41 9.64 6.48
C MET A 82 -9.36 10.34 5.60
N PHE A 83 -9.01 9.79 4.43
CA PHE A 83 -8.11 10.46 3.50
C PHE A 83 -8.74 11.73 2.92
N GLY A 84 -10.04 11.73 2.64
CA GLY A 84 -10.78 12.94 2.28
C GLY A 84 -10.68 14.03 3.36
N GLU A 85 -10.79 13.65 4.63
CA GLU A 85 -10.58 14.57 5.76
C GLU A 85 -9.13 15.06 5.87
N ILE A 86 -8.14 14.19 5.68
CA ILE A 86 -6.72 14.58 5.67
C ILE A 86 -6.45 15.66 4.61
N PHE A 87 -6.99 15.51 3.41
CA PHE A 87 -6.87 16.52 2.35
C PHE A 87 -7.47 17.86 2.75
N ARG A 88 -8.63 17.87 3.42
CA ARG A 88 -9.25 19.10 3.93
C ARG A 88 -8.44 19.73 5.07
N GLU A 89 -7.92 18.93 6.00
CA GLU A 89 -7.07 19.40 7.11
C GLU A 89 -5.74 20.01 6.63
N LEU A 90 -5.23 19.55 5.48
CA LEU A 90 -4.02 20.09 4.86
C LEU A 90 -4.28 21.25 3.88
N ASP A 91 -5.55 21.58 3.63
CA ASP A 91 -5.97 22.51 2.57
C ASP A 91 -5.35 22.14 1.20
N MET A 92 -5.53 20.88 0.81
CA MET A 92 -5.00 20.33 -0.44
C MET A 92 -6.12 19.68 -1.26
N THR A 93 -6.01 19.79 -2.58
CA THR A 93 -6.87 19.04 -3.52
C THR A 93 -6.12 17.80 -4.02
N PRO A 94 -6.74 16.61 -4.02
CA PRO A 94 -6.13 15.41 -4.59
C PRO A 94 -5.73 15.58 -6.06
N THR A 95 -4.67 14.88 -6.45
CA THR A 95 -4.20 14.80 -7.84
C THR A 95 -4.58 13.46 -8.47
N ALA A 96 -4.52 13.39 -9.80
CA ALA A 96 -4.77 12.13 -10.50
C ALA A 96 -3.76 11.04 -10.07
N PRO A 97 -4.19 9.78 -9.98
CA PRO A 97 -3.30 8.67 -9.66
C PRO A 97 -2.28 8.50 -10.78
N HIS A 98 -1.03 8.24 -10.40
CA HIS A 98 0.04 7.94 -11.32
C HIS A 98 -0.30 6.66 -12.10
N TRP A 99 -0.18 6.68 -13.43
CA TRP A 99 -0.61 5.58 -14.29
C TRP A 99 0.03 4.23 -13.91
N GLY A 100 1.30 4.23 -13.51
CA GLY A 100 2.01 3.03 -13.08
C GLY A 100 1.47 2.47 -11.77
N LEU A 101 1.10 3.35 -10.83
CA LEU A 101 0.48 2.93 -9.57
C LEU A 101 -0.96 2.46 -9.79
N LYS A 102 -1.69 3.12 -10.69
CA LYS A 102 -3.02 2.68 -11.13
C LYS A 102 -2.99 1.27 -11.74
N LEU A 103 -1.95 0.94 -12.52
CA LEU A 103 -1.78 -0.41 -13.05
C LEU A 103 -1.50 -1.43 -11.93
N LEU A 104 -0.67 -1.06 -10.95
CA LEU A 104 -0.32 -1.93 -9.83
C LEU A 104 -1.44 -2.12 -8.80
N SER A 105 -2.29 -1.10 -8.60
CA SER A 105 -3.47 -1.13 -7.73
C SER A 105 -4.73 -1.64 -8.44
N SER A 106 -4.58 -2.18 -9.65
CA SER A 106 -5.70 -2.72 -10.41
C SER A 106 -6.21 -4.02 -9.77
N HIS A 107 -7.46 -4.01 -9.31
CA HIS A 107 -8.06 -5.19 -8.67
C HIS A 107 -8.02 -6.43 -9.54
N ASN A 108 -7.69 -7.54 -8.88
CA ASN A 108 -7.72 -8.87 -9.46
C ASN A 108 -8.87 -9.68 -8.86
N ASN A 109 -9.78 -10.14 -9.72
CA ASN A 109 -10.76 -11.16 -9.29
C ASN A 109 -10.18 -12.57 -9.33
N TYR A 110 -8.94 -12.73 -9.79
CA TYR A 110 -8.22 -13.98 -9.63
C TYR A 110 -7.71 -14.10 -8.20
N TYR A 111 -8.40 -14.91 -7.40
CA TYR A 111 -8.22 -15.01 -5.96
C TYR A 111 -6.76 -15.16 -5.49
N PRO A 112 -5.89 -16.00 -6.11
CA PRO A 112 -4.50 -16.08 -5.67
C PRO A 112 -3.70 -14.78 -5.83
N LEU A 113 -3.90 -14.04 -6.92
CA LEU A 113 -3.23 -12.75 -7.08
C LEU A 113 -3.85 -11.68 -6.21
N LYS A 114 -5.14 -11.75 -5.91
CA LYS A 114 -5.77 -10.88 -4.92
C LYS A 114 -5.11 -11.05 -3.55
N VAL A 115 -5.07 -12.28 -3.05
CA VAL A 115 -4.48 -12.61 -1.75
C VAL A 115 -3.02 -12.16 -1.66
N LEU A 116 -2.22 -12.41 -2.70
CA LEU A 116 -0.81 -12.02 -2.69
C LEU A 116 -0.61 -10.50 -2.91
N MET A 117 -1.09 -9.98 -4.05
CA MET A 117 -0.72 -8.64 -4.51
C MET A 117 -1.49 -7.54 -3.80
N GLU A 118 -2.74 -7.77 -3.40
CA GLU A 118 -3.52 -6.79 -2.65
C GLU A 118 -3.18 -6.93 -1.18
N HIS A 119 -3.43 -8.10 -0.58
CA HIS A 119 -3.36 -8.23 0.88
C HIS A 119 -1.95 -8.49 1.43
N ALA A 120 -1.33 -9.63 1.10
CA ALA A 120 -0.09 -10.04 1.75
C ALA A 120 1.07 -9.05 1.50
N ILE A 121 1.28 -8.69 0.23
CA ILE A 121 2.43 -7.87 -0.20
C ILE A 121 2.02 -6.41 -0.45
N GLY A 122 0.86 -6.17 -1.08
CA GLY A 122 0.42 -4.83 -1.49
C GLY A 122 0.23 -3.88 -0.31
N GLU A 123 -0.72 -4.20 0.55
CA GLU A 123 -1.00 -3.47 1.80
C GLU A 123 0.25 -3.44 2.68
N GLY A 124 1.05 -4.51 2.70
CA GLY A 124 2.34 -4.56 3.42
C GLY A 124 3.32 -3.47 2.97
N MET A 125 3.45 -3.24 1.66
CA MET A 125 4.27 -2.14 1.10
C MET A 125 3.70 -0.76 1.43
N VAL A 126 2.37 -0.60 1.34
CA VAL A 126 1.69 0.66 1.65
C VAL A 126 1.85 1.01 3.13
N LEU A 127 1.83 0.00 4.01
CA LEU A 127 2.03 0.16 5.43
C LEU A 127 3.39 0.78 5.76
N HIS A 128 4.46 0.45 5.03
CA HIS A 128 5.75 1.15 5.15
C HIS A 128 5.66 2.63 4.77
N VAL A 129 4.86 2.98 3.77
CA VAL A 129 4.65 4.40 3.39
C VAL A 129 3.93 5.15 4.53
N PHE A 130 2.94 4.53 5.17
CA PHE A 130 2.22 5.19 6.25
C PHE A 130 3.04 5.24 7.55
N GLN A 131 3.57 4.10 7.99
CA GLN A 131 4.29 3.97 9.26
C GLN A 131 5.67 4.62 9.24
N ASP A 132 6.48 4.30 8.23
CA ASP A 132 7.88 4.74 8.23
C ASP A 132 8.00 6.12 7.61
N LEU A 133 7.33 6.38 6.48
CA LEU A 133 7.45 7.67 5.80
C LEU A 133 6.53 8.72 6.44
N LEU A 134 5.20 8.58 6.34
CA LEU A 134 4.29 9.67 6.74
C LEU A 134 4.30 9.95 8.24
N LEU A 135 4.23 8.93 9.10
CA LEU A 135 4.23 9.16 10.56
C LEU A 135 5.57 9.75 11.05
N ALA A 136 6.70 9.38 10.46
CA ALA A 136 8.01 9.90 10.86
C ALA A 136 8.31 11.29 10.31
N THR A 137 7.86 11.60 9.09
CA THR A 137 8.31 12.80 8.37
C THR A 137 7.27 13.92 8.28
N LEU A 138 6.00 13.68 8.62
CA LEU A 138 5.03 14.77 8.76
C LEU A 138 5.38 15.64 9.99
N PRO A 139 5.38 16.99 9.84
CA PRO A 139 5.92 17.87 10.86
C PRO A 139 4.93 18.11 12.01
N ASP A 140 5.35 17.78 13.23
CA ASP A 140 4.48 17.88 14.44
C ASP A 140 4.11 19.32 14.81
N ASN A 141 4.82 20.31 14.27
CA ASN A 141 4.53 21.74 14.49
C ASN A 141 3.34 22.26 13.65
N HIS A 142 2.84 21.50 12.67
CA HIS A 142 1.68 21.88 11.88
C HIS A 142 0.38 21.54 12.63
N PRO A 143 -0.56 22.49 12.85
CA PRO A 143 -1.74 22.28 13.71
C PRO A 143 -2.61 21.07 13.34
N GLY A 144 -2.73 20.75 12.04
CA GLY A 144 -3.49 19.59 11.57
C GLY A 144 -2.76 18.23 11.68
N VAL A 145 -1.43 18.22 11.78
CA VAL A 145 -0.64 16.97 11.70
C VAL A 145 -0.93 15.99 12.83
N PRO A 146 -1.14 16.39 14.10
CA PRO A 146 -1.52 15.45 15.15
C PRO A 146 -2.82 14.67 14.84
N SER A 147 -3.83 15.35 14.29
CA SER A 147 -5.08 14.73 13.85
C SER A 147 -4.84 13.74 12.70
N ILE A 148 -4.04 14.15 11.71
CA ILE A 148 -3.66 13.30 10.56
C ILE A 148 -2.91 12.05 11.02
N LYS A 149 -1.90 12.19 11.89
CA LYS A 149 -1.14 11.04 12.42
C LYS A 149 -2.04 10.08 13.19
N LYS A 150 -3.04 10.56 13.92
CA LYS A 150 -4.04 9.70 14.58
C LYS A 150 -4.88 8.89 13.58
N LYS A 151 -5.32 9.50 12.48
CA LYS A 151 -6.02 8.80 11.40
C LYS A 151 -5.11 7.75 10.74
N LEU A 152 -3.89 8.14 10.39
CA LEU A 152 -2.89 7.23 9.80
C LEU A 152 -2.59 6.03 10.72
N ARG A 153 -2.49 6.22 12.04
CA ARG A 153 -2.32 5.09 12.99
C ARG A 153 -3.52 4.14 12.99
N THR A 154 -4.73 4.67 12.84
CA THR A 154 -5.95 3.86 12.74
C THR A 154 -5.93 3.02 11.47
N ILE A 155 -5.62 3.65 10.33
CA ILE A 155 -5.44 2.97 9.03
C ILE A 155 -4.35 1.91 9.15
N CYS A 156 -3.19 2.24 9.70
CA CYS A 156 -2.08 1.30 9.86
C CYS A 156 -2.46 0.05 10.68
N ARG A 157 -3.29 0.21 11.72
CA ARG A 157 -3.77 -0.93 12.51
C ARG A 157 -4.67 -1.81 11.67
N ASP A 158 -5.64 -1.23 10.99
CA ASP A 158 -6.58 -1.97 10.15
C ASP A 158 -5.82 -2.71 9.01
N GLU A 159 -4.91 -2.03 8.33
CA GLU A 159 -4.06 -2.62 7.28
C GLU A 159 -3.15 -3.74 7.80
N SER A 160 -2.67 -3.65 9.03
CA SER A 160 -1.88 -4.74 9.63
C SER A 160 -2.71 -6.03 9.80
N GLU A 161 -4.01 -5.90 10.11
CA GLU A 161 -4.92 -7.04 10.16
C GLU A 161 -5.19 -7.60 8.77
N HIS A 162 -5.29 -6.75 7.76
CA HIS A 162 -5.49 -7.16 6.37
C HIS A 162 -4.28 -7.94 5.85
N VAL A 163 -3.06 -7.43 6.10
CA VAL A 163 -1.80 -8.11 5.79
C VAL A 163 -1.71 -9.45 6.49
N ALA A 164 -1.98 -9.51 7.80
CA ALA A 164 -1.91 -10.77 8.56
C ALA A 164 -2.87 -11.84 8.00
N TRP A 165 -4.07 -11.44 7.60
CA TRP A 165 -5.00 -12.33 6.93
C TRP A 165 -4.49 -12.75 5.55
N GLY A 166 -3.96 -11.82 4.77
CA GLY A 166 -3.37 -12.08 3.45
C GLY A 166 -2.20 -13.05 3.52
N GLU A 167 -1.31 -12.92 4.50
CA GLU A 167 -0.19 -13.83 4.75
C GLU A 167 -0.67 -15.26 5.09
N LYS A 168 -1.69 -15.36 5.97
CA LYS A 168 -2.31 -16.64 6.32
C LYS A 168 -2.89 -17.33 5.07
N GLU A 169 -3.68 -16.61 4.28
CA GLU A 169 -4.29 -17.16 3.07
C GLU A 169 -3.27 -17.47 1.97
N ALA A 170 -2.25 -16.63 1.81
CA ALA A 170 -1.15 -16.88 0.87
C ALA A 170 -0.42 -18.18 1.23
N THR A 171 -0.14 -18.39 2.52
CA THR A 171 0.48 -19.62 3.02
C THR A 171 -0.40 -20.83 2.71
N ARG A 172 -1.71 -20.77 2.98
CA ARG A 172 -2.66 -21.83 2.64
C ARG A 172 -2.68 -22.14 1.15
N LEU A 173 -2.76 -21.10 0.31
CA LEU A 173 -2.75 -21.26 -1.16
C LEU A 173 -1.45 -21.88 -1.67
N LEU A 174 -0.30 -21.55 -1.09
CA LEU A 174 0.99 -22.12 -1.47
C LEU A 174 1.14 -23.59 -1.04
N GLN A 175 0.45 -24.00 0.03
CA GLN A 175 0.36 -25.40 0.45
C GLN A 175 -0.55 -26.20 -0.49
N GLU A 176 -1.70 -25.65 -0.86
CA GLU A 176 -2.68 -26.30 -1.76
C GLU A 176 -2.23 -26.30 -3.23
N SER A 177 -1.53 -25.25 -3.65
CA SER A 177 -1.08 -25.04 -5.03
C SER A 177 0.39 -24.61 -5.07
N PRO A 178 1.33 -25.55 -4.82
CA PRO A 178 2.78 -25.28 -4.83
C PRO A 178 3.32 -24.61 -6.09
N TRP A 179 2.64 -24.80 -7.23
CA TRP A 179 3.02 -24.19 -8.50
C TRP A 179 2.95 -22.66 -8.49
N LEU A 180 2.18 -22.05 -7.57
CA LEU A 180 2.04 -20.60 -7.44
C LEU A 180 3.32 -19.89 -7.00
N ARG A 181 4.30 -20.61 -6.41
CA ARG A 181 5.57 -20.03 -5.95
C ARG A 181 6.30 -19.24 -7.05
N THR A 182 6.42 -19.86 -8.22
CA THR A 182 7.13 -19.28 -9.38
C THR A 182 6.47 -17.99 -9.89
N PRO A 183 5.17 -17.97 -10.24
CA PRO A 183 4.54 -16.74 -10.68
C PRO A 183 4.41 -15.69 -9.56
N PHE A 184 4.28 -16.09 -8.29
CA PHE A 184 4.28 -15.15 -7.15
C PHE A 184 5.63 -14.42 -7.04
N GLN A 185 6.74 -15.15 -7.09
CA GLN A 185 8.08 -14.55 -7.17
C GLN A 185 8.18 -13.62 -8.38
N GLY A 186 7.66 -14.05 -9.53
CA GLY A 186 7.67 -13.26 -10.76
C GLY A 186 6.96 -11.92 -10.64
N VAL A 187 5.76 -11.92 -10.07
CA VAL A 187 4.96 -10.71 -9.84
C VAL A 187 5.66 -9.77 -8.86
N LEU A 188 6.21 -10.30 -7.76
CA LEU A 188 6.98 -9.51 -6.81
C LEU A 188 8.19 -8.83 -7.49
N GLU A 189 8.96 -9.58 -8.29
CA GLU A 189 10.12 -9.06 -9.02
C GLU A 189 9.71 -7.94 -10.00
N ILE A 190 8.57 -8.08 -10.67
CA ILE A 190 8.04 -7.03 -11.55
C ILE A 190 7.69 -5.78 -10.74
N GLN A 191 6.97 -5.92 -9.63
CA GLN A 191 6.62 -4.79 -8.75
C GLN A 191 7.87 -4.06 -8.26
N MET A 192 8.83 -4.81 -7.71
CA MET A 192 10.10 -4.29 -7.21
C MET A 192 10.97 -3.65 -8.28
N SER A 193 10.80 -4.04 -9.55
CA SER A 193 11.49 -3.42 -10.69
C SER A 193 10.88 -2.10 -11.12
N VAL A 194 9.57 -1.90 -10.95
CA VAL A 194 8.86 -0.68 -11.39
C VAL A 194 8.98 0.47 -10.37
N ILE A 195 8.90 0.16 -9.07
CA ILE A 195 8.91 1.17 -8.00
C ILE A 195 10.12 2.12 -8.05
N PRO A 196 11.37 1.66 -8.28
CA PRO A 196 12.53 2.55 -8.36
C PRO A 196 12.43 3.64 -9.43
N TYR A 197 11.74 3.40 -10.54
CA TYR A 197 11.55 4.40 -11.58
C TYR A 197 10.62 5.53 -11.12
N ILE A 198 9.56 5.20 -10.38
CA ILE A 198 8.61 6.17 -9.83
C ILE A 198 9.32 7.04 -8.78
N VAL A 199 10.00 6.40 -7.83
CA VAL A 199 10.74 7.09 -6.76
C VAL A 199 11.87 7.93 -7.34
N GLY A 200 12.62 7.40 -8.31
CA GLY A 200 13.70 8.12 -8.98
C GLY A 200 13.23 9.36 -9.74
N SER A 201 12.03 9.32 -10.33
CA SER A 201 11.42 10.48 -10.98
C SER A 201 11.07 11.58 -9.96
N LEU A 202 10.54 11.23 -8.80
CA LEU A 202 10.25 12.19 -7.73
C LEU A 202 11.54 12.80 -7.18
N ARG A 203 12.55 11.98 -6.88
CA ARG A 203 13.84 12.45 -6.37
C ARG A 203 14.53 13.43 -7.33
N LYS A 204 14.50 13.16 -8.64
CA LYS A 204 15.07 14.08 -9.65
C LYS A 204 14.37 15.45 -9.68
N ARG A 205 13.10 15.51 -9.32
CA ARG A 205 12.33 16.76 -9.23
C ARG A 205 12.67 17.56 -7.97
N TYR A 206 13.16 16.91 -6.93
CA TYR A 206 13.48 17.50 -5.62
C TYR A 206 14.86 17.03 -5.11
N PRO A 207 15.97 17.38 -5.81
CA PRO A 207 17.28 16.77 -5.60
C PRO A 207 17.98 17.14 -4.28
N ASP A 208 17.56 18.22 -3.62
CA ASP A 208 18.16 18.70 -2.36
C ASP A 208 17.21 18.55 -1.16
N HIS A 209 16.05 17.92 -1.35
CA HIS A 209 15.03 17.82 -0.31
C HIS A 209 15.42 16.76 0.74
N PRO A 210 15.36 17.08 2.05
CA PRO A 210 15.92 16.24 3.12
C PRO A 210 15.31 14.83 3.19
N VAL A 211 13.98 14.72 3.08
CA VAL A 211 13.28 13.41 3.01
C VAL A 211 13.57 12.69 1.69
N MET A 212 13.51 13.38 0.54
CA MET A 212 13.71 12.75 -0.78
C MET A 212 15.14 12.27 -1.02
N ASN A 213 16.14 12.87 -0.37
CA ASN A 213 17.51 12.40 -0.38
C ASN A 213 17.65 10.99 0.20
N GLN A 214 16.78 10.62 1.12
CA GLN A 214 16.74 9.31 1.76
C GLN A 214 15.79 8.32 1.06
N ALA A 215 15.04 8.76 0.04
CA ALA A 215 14.05 7.92 -0.63
C ALA A 215 14.65 6.65 -1.27
N GLY A 216 15.92 6.70 -1.69
CA GLY A 216 16.64 5.52 -2.20
C GLY A 216 16.91 4.48 -1.12
N ASP A 217 17.35 4.93 0.05
CA ASP A 217 17.65 4.05 1.19
C ASP A 217 16.37 3.51 1.84
N PHE A 218 15.33 4.34 1.92
CA PHE A 218 13.99 3.90 2.31
C PHE A 218 13.45 2.83 1.34
N LEU A 219 13.60 3.02 0.03
CA LEU A 219 13.20 2.01 -0.94
C LEU A 219 13.97 0.69 -0.77
N ASN A 220 15.28 0.76 -0.53
CA ASN A 220 16.10 -0.43 -0.24
C ASN A 220 15.64 -1.13 1.04
N HIS A 221 15.23 -0.37 2.05
CA HIS A 221 14.62 -0.91 3.27
C HIS A 221 13.34 -1.68 2.95
N VAL A 222 12.38 -1.06 2.25
CA VAL A 222 11.11 -1.72 1.88
C VAL A 222 11.36 -2.98 1.04
N GLN A 223 12.25 -2.91 0.05
CA GLN A 223 12.60 -4.07 -0.78
C GLN A 223 13.16 -5.23 0.05
N ARG A 224 13.96 -4.93 1.08
CA ARG A 224 14.48 -5.96 2.00
C ARG A 224 13.37 -6.57 2.84
N GLU A 225 12.52 -5.76 3.47
CA GLU A 225 11.45 -6.27 4.34
C GLU A 225 10.45 -7.12 3.56
N VAL A 226 10.05 -6.68 2.37
CA VAL A 226 9.19 -7.46 1.45
C VAL A 226 9.90 -8.73 0.98
N GLY A 227 11.20 -8.66 0.70
CA GLY A 227 11.99 -9.85 0.35
C GLY A 227 12.04 -10.88 1.47
N GLU A 228 12.20 -10.45 2.72
CA GLU A 228 12.16 -11.34 3.89
C GLU A 228 10.74 -11.88 4.13
N GLN A 229 9.70 -11.07 3.95
CA GLN A 229 8.31 -11.51 3.98
C GLN A 229 8.04 -12.61 2.95
N ALA A 230 8.49 -12.42 1.71
CA ALA A 230 8.33 -13.38 0.63
C ALA A 230 9.03 -14.73 0.90
N LYS A 231 10.20 -14.69 1.57
CA LYS A 231 10.91 -15.89 2.04
C LYS A 231 10.14 -16.59 3.15
N ARG A 232 9.64 -15.84 4.15
CA ARG A 232 8.82 -16.40 5.25
C ARG A 232 7.56 -17.08 4.74
N LEU A 233 6.90 -16.49 3.74
CA LEU A 233 5.73 -17.07 3.07
C LEU A 233 6.06 -18.28 2.17
N GLY A 234 7.35 -18.52 1.88
CA GLY A 234 7.80 -19.72 1.18
C GLY A 234 7.60 -19.71 -0.33
N PHE A 235 7.51 -18.52 -0.96
CA PHE A 235 7.50 -18.39 -2.42
C PHE A 235 8.78 -17.78 -3.01
N ALA A 236 9.53 -16.99 -2.22
CA ALA A 236 10.86 -16.53 -2.62
C ALA A 236 11.95 -17.56 -2.24
N PRO A 237 12.98 -17.74 -3.08
CA PRO A 237 14.10 -18.62 -2.76
C PRO A 237 14.97 -18.03 -1.63
N ALA A 238 15.61 -18.91 -0.85
CA ALA A 238 16.52 -18.51 0.23
C ALA A 238 17.76 -17.74 -0.28
N THR A 239 18.22 -18.08 -1.48
CA THR A 239 19.31 -17.40 -2.19
C THR A 239 18.80 -16.81 -3.50
N ASN A 240 19.42 -15.73 -3.94
CA ASN A 240 19.10 -15.13 -5.23
C ASN A 240 19.32 -16.16 -6.35
N GLY A 241 18.25 -16.53 -7.04
CA GLY A 241 18.32 -17.45 -8.16
C GLY A 241 19.14 -16.89 -9.33
N SER A 242 19.50 -17.77 -10.27
CA SER A 242 20.18 -17.35 -11.50
C SER A 242 19.36 -16.31 -12.29
N ARG A 243 20.02 -15.53 -13.14
CA ARG A 243 19.32 -14.56 -14.01
C ARG A 243 18.25 -15.21 -14.88
N SER A 244 18.51 -16.42 -15.38
CA SER A 244 17.54 -17.19 -16.18
C SER A 244 16.33 -17.62 -15.35
N PHE A 245 16.54 -18.04 -14.10
CA PHE A 245 15.44 -18.37 -13.20
C PHE A 245 14.57 -17.15 -12.89
N ARG A 246 15.18 -16.00 -12.61
CA ARG A 246 14.44 -14.74 -12.39
C ARG A 246 13.62 -14.35 -13.61
N ALA A 247 14.20 -14.43 -14.82
CA ALA A 247 13.49 -14.15 -16.06
C ALA A 247 12.29 -15.11 -16.27
N TRP A 248 12.46 -16.39 -15.95
CA TRP A 248 11.38 -17.38 -15.99
C TRP A 248 10.27 -17.07 -14.99
N CYS A 249 10.61 -16.72 -13.74
CA CYS A 249 9.65 -16.29 -12.74
C CYS A 249 8.87 -15.07 -13.25
N MET A 250 9.55 -14.03 -13.72
CA MET A 250 8.91 -12.82 -14.24
C MET A 250 7.97 -13.14 -15.41
N ALA A 251 8.39 -13.96 -16.38
CA ALA A 251 7.53 -14.37 -17.48
C ALA A 251 6.27 -15.11 -16.99
N SER A 252 6.42 -16.03 -16.04
CA SER A 252 5.30 -16.75 -15.41
C SER A 252 4.38 -15.81 -14.65
N GLY A 253 4.94 -14.85 -13.91
CA GLY A 253 4.20 -13.82 -13.17
C GLY A 253 3.43 -12.88 -14.11
N THR A 254 4.06 -12.45 -15.21
CA THR A 254 3.38 -11.67 -16.26
C THR A 254 2.22 -12.46 -16.86
N ALA A 255 2.40 -13.74 -17.20
CA ALA A 255 1.32 -14.57 -17.73
C ALA A 255 0.15 -14.69 -16.73
N LEU A 256 0.45 -14.86 -15.44
CA LEU A 256 -0.57 -14.91 -14.39
C LEU A 256 -1.31 -13.57 -14.25
N PHE A 257 -0.58 -12.46 -14.26
CA PHE A 257 -1.13 -11.11 -14.19
C PHE A 257 -2.02 -10.81 -15.42
N LEU A 258 -1.58 -11.15 -16.63
CA LEU A 258 -2.39 -10.97 -17.84
C LEU A 258 -3.68 -11.78 -17.77
N ARG A 259 -3.61 -13.04 -17.29
CA ARG A 259 -4.80 -13.86 -17.06
C ARG A 259 -5.75 -13.21 -16.06
N SER A 260 -5.23 -12.61 -14.99
CA SER A 260 -6.09 -11.97 -13.99
C SER A 260 -6.71 -10.66 -14.49
N GLN A 261 -6.04 -9.94 -15.41
CA GLN A 261 -6.64 -8.77 -16.07
C GLN A 261 -7.86 -9.14 -16.92
N LEU A 262 -7.90 -10.34 -17.51
CA LEU A 262 -9.11 -10.83 -18.21
C LEU A 262 -10.28 -11.13 -17.27
N ALA A 263 -9.98 -11.39 -16.01
CA ALA A 263 -10.98 -11.57 -14.97
C ALA A 263 -11.34 -10.25 -14.28
N ARG A 264 -10.75 -9.11 -14.68
CA ARG A 264 -10.94 -7.82 -14.01
C ARG A 264 -12.40 -7.40 -14.05
N SER A 265 -12.81 -6.72 -13.00
CA SER A 265 -14.11 -6.09 -12.96
C SER A 265 -13.94 -4.60 -12.71
N GLU A 266 -14.87 -3.83 -13.25
CA GLU A 266 -14.84 -2.39 -13.12
C GLU A 266 -15.51 -1.96 -11.81
N SER A 267 -14.83 -1.11 -11.06
CA SER A 267 -15.48 -0.26 -10.08
C SER A 267 -16.04 0.97 -10.81
N LYS A 268 -17.08 1.58 -10.24
CA LYS A 268 -17.47 2.95 -10.61
C LYS A 268 -16.92 3.96 -9.60
N LEU A 269 -16.63 3.51 -8.37
CA LEU A 269 -16.14 4.36 -7.30
C LEU A 269 -14.76 4.94 -7.63
N ASP A 270 -13.89 4.21 -8.33
CA ASP A 270 -12.59 4.71 -8.80
C ASP A 270 -12.71 5.90 -9.78
N LYS A 271 -13.92 6.14 -10.31
CA LYS A 271 -14.26 7.25 -11.21
C LYS A 271 -15.01 8.38 -10.47
N THR A 272 -15.76 8.09 -9.41
CA THR A 272 -16.62 9.08 -8.70
C THR A 272 -16.16 9.45 -7.30
N TYR A 273 -15.18 8.77 -6.72
CA TYR A 273 -14.80 8.98 -5.31
C TYR A 273 -14.42 10.44 -4.99
N LEU A 274 -13.83 11.17 -5.94
CA LEU A 274 -13.49 12.58 -5.73
C LEU A 274 -14.74 13.45 -5.61
N SER A 275 -15.71 13.30 -6.52
CA SER A 275 -16.98 14.03 -6.46
C SER A 275 -17.77 13.66 -5.20
N ASP A 276 -17.78 12.38 -4.85
CA ASP A 276 -18.52 11.87 -3.69
C ASP A 276 -17.91 12.39 -2.38
N LEU A 277 -16.60 12.64 -2.34
CA LEU A 277 -15.89 13.31 -1.25
C LEU A 277 -15.95 14.85 -1.34
N GLY A 278 -16.63 15.43 -2.33
CA GLY A 278 -16.79 16.88 -2.48
C GLY A 278 -15.56 17.60 -3.02
N PHE A 279 -14.62 16.89 -3.64
CA PHE A 279 -13.53 17.49 -4.40
C PHE A 279 -14.00 17.76 -5.84
N PRO A 280 -13.44 18.78 -6.52
CA PRO A 280 -13.77 19.03 -7.92
C PRO A 280 -13.45 17.79 -8.76
N ASP A 281 -14.39 17.44 -9.64
CA ASP A 281 -14.12 16.51 -10.73
C ASP A 281 -12.97 17.05 -11.57
N ARG A 282 -12.10 16.14 -12.02
CA ARG A 282 -10.90 16.52 -12.78
C ARG A 282 -11.28 17.41 -13.98
N PRO A 283 -10.50 18.45 -14.31
CA PRO A 283 -10.49 18.97 -15.67
C PRO A 283 -10.04 17.90 -16.67
#